data_AF-A0A482T4G7-F1
#
_entry.id   AF-A0A482T4G7-F1
#
_cell.length_a   1.000
_cell.length_b   1.000
_cell.length_c   1.000
_cell.angle_alpha   90.00
_cell.angle_beta   90.00
_cell.angle_gamma   90.00
#
_symmetry.space_group_name_H-M   'P 1'
#
loop_
_entity.id
_entity.type
_entity.pdbx_description
1 polymer ?
#
loop_
_entity_poly.entity_id
_entity_poly.type
_entity_poly.pdbx_seq_one_letter_code
_entity_poly.pdbx_strand_id
1 'polypeptide(L)'
;MSGASKDANTILAGESVNVTATVQNTGDSGGATTIEYVVNGTTRATERVVVDAGSSVERTRALEFDAPGTYRIKVQSPGKSAGRVKVKPALVETTRTDSTTRQLKIRGGTVPTNEPYELNVSEQTNRSFAVQSWTVNASRQAFTQDVTEYTDPSAADLAVPSGDDASVFGVVTVGSSDGVEPSSMQFALDRSTLQSAGIAPQDVRVYHRINGSWKAAETTVATEQPDRIVYEADTAGTTAYAIGKIEPSFSVTRTSVVSEQATDGYRVSVRGTVENAGSAPGTYDAQMRVDDEVVNQTSVTVPADTEQTVTLSTVVTTPGTFQISFNDANAGEIKVTESQLQTDENGGAEPKTEPTGTEPAVQTEPAGDGDGGLGPLPATVMGLSTVLVIGGLLGALLLFGVVIVLLRRGGSRNDSGFEL
;
A
#
# COMPACT_ATOMS: atom_id res chain seq x y z
N MET A 1 -36.16 -5.72 -47.96
CA MET A 1 -35.58 -5.08 -46.75
C MET A 1 -35.53 -3.56 -46.91
N SER A 2 -36.23 -2.80 -46.06
CA SER A 2 -36.19 -1.34 -46.04
C SER A 2 -35.12 -0.79 -45.08
N GLY A 3 -34.86 -1.47 -43.95
CA GLY A 3 -33.89 -1.04 -42.94
C GLY A 3 -33.29 -2.18 -42.10
N ALA A 4 -32.15 -1.91 -41.47
CA ALA A 4 -31.53 -2.78 -40.48
C ALA A 4 -30.84 -1.93 -39.39
N SER A 5 -31.06 -2.25 -38.13
CA SER A 5 -30.51 -1.52 -36.97
C SER A 5 -30.09 -2.49 -35.86
N LYS A 6 -29.39 -1.97 -34.84
CA LYS A 6 -29.00 -2.71 -33.65
C LYS A 6 -29.16 -1.83 -32.41
N ASP A 7 -29.35 -2.45 -31.25
CA ASP A 7 -29.58 -1.76 -29.98
C ASP A 7 -28.29 -1.34 -29.23
N ALA A 8 -27.17 -2.03 -29.47
CA ALA A 8 -25.90 -1.74 -28.80
C ALA A 8 -24.70 -1.62 -29.77
N ASN A 9 -23.82 -0.64 -29.51
CA ASN A 9 -22.56 -0.46 -30.26
C ASN A 9 -21.35 -1.13 -29.59
N THR A 10 -21.40 -1.32 -28.27
CA THR A 10 -20.38 -2.02 -27.49
C THR A 10 -21.07 -2.93 -26.49
N ILE A 11 -20.60 -4.17 -26.38
CA ILE A 11 -21.09 -5.18 -25.44
C ILE A 11 -19.91 -5.95 -24.84
N LEU A 12 -20.15 -6.73 -23.79
CA LEU A 12 -19.20 -7.70 -23.28
C LEU A 12 -19.24 -9.00 -24.07
N ALA A 13 -18.13 -9.74 -24.03
CA ALA A 13 -18.13 -11.12 -24.47
C ALA A 13 -19.10 -11.96 -23.61
N GLY A 14 -19.90 -12.81 -24.26
CA GLY A 14 -21.00 -13.57 -23.65
C GLY A 14 -22.34 -12.82 -23.66
N GLU A 15 -22.39 -11.55 -24.05
CA GLU A 15 -23.64 -10.82 -24.26
C GLU A 15 -24.17 -10.96 -25.69
N SER A 16 -25.42 -10.55 -25.89
CA SER A 16 -26.08 -10.50 -27.19
C SER A 16 -26.42 -9.08 -27.62
N VAL A 17 -26.51 -8.87 -28.93
CA VAL A 17 -27.05 -7.66 -29.54
C VAL A 17 -28.36 -7.99 -30.24
N ASN A 18 -29.40 -7.19 -29.99
CA ASN A 18 -30.64 -7.31 -30.76
C ASN A 18 -30.50 -6.56 -32.08
N VAL A 19 -30.65 -7.30 -33.18
CA VAL A 19 -30.62 -6.78 -34.54
C VAL A 19 -32.04 -6.76 -35.07
N THR A 20 -32.53 -5.58 -35.43
CA THR A 20 -33.88 -5.39 -35.98
C THR A 20 -33.82 -5.19 -37.49
N ALA A 21 -34.62 -5.96 -38.20
CA ALA A 21 -34.77 -6.00 -39.64
C ALA A 21 -36.17 -5.51 -40.00
N THR A 22 -36.27 -4.46 -40.82
CA THR A 22 -37.54 -3.96 -41.34
C THR A 22 -37.75 -4.48 -42.77
N VAL A 23 -38.80 -5.28 -42.95
CA VAL A 23 -39.23 -5.82 -44.25
C VAL A 23 -40.47 -5.05 -44.69
N GLN A 24 -40.44 -4.47 -45.89
CA GLN A 24 -41.59 -3.80 -46.48
C GLN A 24 -41.98 -4.52 -47.77
N ASN A 25 -43.26 -4.81 -47.94
CA ASN A 25 -43.84 -5.30 -49.17
C ASN A 25 -44.49 -4.12 -49.90
N THR A 26 -43.91 -3.72 -51.02
CA THR A 26 -44.40 -2.61 -51.86
C THR A 26 -45.31 -3.09 -52.99
N GLY A 27 -45.64 -4.38 -53.04
CA GLY A 27 -46.54 -4.95 -54.04
C GLY A 27 -47.99 -5.03 -53.56
N ASP A 28 -48.89 -5.30 -54.51
CA ASP A 28 -50.34 -5.37 -54.28
C ASP A 28 -50.83 -6.75 -53.82
N SER A 29 -49.93 -7.71 -53.66
CA SER A 29 -50.22 -9.05 -53.12
C SER A 29 -49.33 -9.36 -51.92
N GLY A 30 -49.85 -10.10 -50.95
CA GLY A 30 -49.04 -10.66 -49.86
C GLY A 30 -47.89 -11.52 -50.39
N GLY A 31 -46.80 -11.57 -49.65
CA GLY A 31 -45.60 -12.29 -50.06
C GLY A 31 -44.79 -12.78 -48.87
N ALA A 32 -43.85 -13.68 -49.13
CA ALA A 32 -42.92 -14.18 -48.13
C ALA A 32 -41.49 -14.08 -48.65
N THR A 33 -40.58 -13.67 -47.77
CA THR A 33 -39.15 -13.63 -48.05
C THR A 33 -38.37 -14.25 -46.90
N THR A 34 -37.15 -14.69 -47.17
CA THR A 34 -36.23 -15.14 -46.15
C THR A 34 -35.21 -14.03 -45.91
N ILE A 35 -35.03 -13.65 -44.64
CA ILE A 35 -33.98 -12.73 -44.21
C ILE A 35 -32.86 -13.51 -43.51
N GLU A 36 -31.62 -13.10 -43.75
CA GLU A 36 -30.43 -13.71 -43.14
C GLU A 36 -29.67 -12.68 -42.32
N TYR A 37 -29.38 -13.00 -41.06
CA TYR A 37 -28.56 -12.20 -40.17
C TYR A 37 -27.11 -12.66 -40.30
N VAL A 38 -26.26 -11.79 -40.84
CA VAL A 38 -24.88 -12.10 -41.23
C VAL A 38 -23.89 -11.31 -40.37
N VAL A 39 -22.95 -12.03 -39.77
CA VAL A 39 -21.86 -11.47 -38.95
C VAL A 39 -20.54 -11.77 -39.63
N ASN A 40 -19.77 -10.73 -39.97
CA ASN A 40 -18.48 -10.83 -40.68
C ASN A 40 -18.52 -11.69 -41.97
N GLY A 41 -19.68 -11.77 -42.63
CA GLY A 41 -19.88 -12.57 -43.84
C GLY A 41 -20.42 -13.98 -43.59
N THR A 42 -20.54 -14.42 -42.33
CA THR A 42 -21.13 -15.72 -41.96
C THR A 42 -22.57 -15.54 -41.50
N THR A 43 -23.50 -16.28 -42.11
CA THR A 43 -24.91 -16.32 -41.69
C THR A 43 -25.02 -16.99 -40.31
N ARG A 44 -25.57 -16.26 -39.34
CA ARG A 44 -25.77 -16.71 -37.96
C ARG A 44 -27.21 -17.14 -37.68
N ALA A 45 -28.16 -16.53 -38.36
CA ALA A 45 -29.57 -16.87 -38.25
C ALA A 45 -30.29 -16.58 -39.56
N THR A 46 -31.34 -17.35 -39.81
CA THR A 46 -32.20 -17.22 -40.98
C THR A 46 -33.65 -17.24 -40.51
N GLU A 47 -34.48 -16.36 -41.06
CA GLU A 47 -35.88 -16.24 -40.67
C GLU A 47 -36.77 -16.02 -41.90
N ARG A 48 -37.90 -16.72 -41.97
CA ARG A 48 -38.90 -16.51 -43.01
C ARG A 48 -39.94 -15.50 -42.53
N VAL A 49 -40.14 -14.45 -43.31
CA VAL A 49 -41.06 -13.34 -42.99
C VAL A 49 -42.16 -13.29 -44.04
N VAL A 50 -43.41 -13.27 -43.57
CA VAL A 50 -44.60 -13.05 -44.39
C VAL A 50 -45.06 -11.61 -44.17
N VAL A 51 -45.34 -10.90 -45.26
CA VAL A 51 -45.74 -9.50 -45.24
C VAL A 51 -46.91 -9.31 -46.22
N ASP A 52 -48.02 -8.78 -45.70
CA ASP A 52 -49.19 -8.45 -46.52
C ASP A 52 -48.88 -7.35 -47.53
N ALA A 53 -49.75 -7.22 -48.54
CA ALA A 53 -49.64 -6.19 -49.56
C ALA A 53 -49.53 -4.79 -48.93
N GLY A 54 -48.64 -3.96 -49.46
CA GLY A 54 -48.40 -2.58 -48.99
C GLY A 54 -47.91 -2.43 -47.54
N SER A 55 -47.66 -3.52 -46.80
CA SER A 55 -47.39 -3.51 -45.36
C SER A 55 -45.90 -3.59 -45.03
N SER A 56 -45.55 -3.34 -43.76
CA SER A 56 -44.20 -3.54 -43.24
C SER A 56 -44.23 -4.33 -41.94
N VAL A 57 -43.23 -5.19 -41.75
CA VAL A 57 -43.04 -6.03 -40.57
C VAL A 57 -41.61 -5.90 -40.08
N GLU A 58 -41.45 -5.76 -38.77
CA GLU A 58 -40.16 -5.81 -38.10
C GLU A 58 -39.89 -7.20 -37.53
N ARG A 59 -38.63 -7.63 -37.61
CA ARG A 59 -38.11 -8.83 -36.98
C ARG A 59 -36.85 -8.53 -36.21
N THR A 60 -36.80 -9.01 -34.98
CA THR A 60 -35.67 -8.79 -34.08
C THR A 60 -35.03 -10.13 -33.74
N ARG A 61 -33.70 -10.19 -33.86
CA ARG A 61 -32.91 -11.37 -33.52
C ARG A 61 -31.76 -10.99 -32.60
N ALA A 62 -31.67 -11.67 -31.45
CA ALA A 62 -30.50 -11.62 -30.60
C ALA A 62 -29.35 -12.42 -31.24
N LEU A 63 -28.18 -11.77 -31.38
CA LEU A 63 -26.94 -12.40 -31.84
C LEU A 63 -25.93 -12.38 -30.69
N GLU A 64 -25.48 -13.56 -30.26
CA GLU A 64 -24.49 -13.75 -29.18
C GLU A 64 -23.05 -13.65 -29.71
N PHE A 65 -22.14 -13.13 -28.87
CA PHE A 65 -20.73 -12.97 -29.19
C PHE A 65 -19.83 -13.41 -28.03
N ASP A 66 -19.15 -14.54 -28.17
CA ASP A 66 -18.33 -15.11 -27.09
C ASP A 66 -16.88 -14.61 -27.06
N ALA A 67 -16.42 -13.94 -28.13
CA ALA A 67 -15.03 -13.51 -28.28
C ALA A 67 -14.94 -11.98 -28.43
N PRO A 68 -13.95 -11.33 -27.78
CA PRO A 68 -13.65 -9.93 -28.03
C PRO A 68 -13.29 -9.67 -29.50
N GLY A 69 -13.70 -8.51 -30.01
CA GLY A 69 -13.43 -8.13 -31.39
C GLY A 69 -14.39 -7.08 -31.93
N THR A 70 -14.21 -6.70 -33.19
CA THR A 70 -15.17 -5.83 -33.88
C THR A 70 -15.87 -6.61 -34.98
N TYR A 71 -17.19 -6.70 -34.90
CA TYR A 71 -18.01 -7.51 -35.80
C TYR A 71 -18.89 -6.61 -36.67
N ARG A 72 -18.92 -6.88 -37.97
CA ARG A 72 -19.81 -6.23 -38.94
C ARG A 72 -21.10 -7.03 -39.04
N ILE A 73 -22.23 -6.38 -38.80
CA ILE A 73 -23.56 -6.99 -38.85
C ILE A 73 -24.31 -6.49 -40.08
N LYS A 74 -24.89 -7.43 -40.85
CA LYS A 74 -25.75 -7.16 -42.00
C LYS A 74 -27.01 -8.01 -41.92
N VAL A 75 -28.10 -7.53 -42.48
CA VAL A 75 -29.30 -8.32 -42.76
C VAL A 75 -29.47 -8.40 -44.27
N GLN A 76 -29.50 -9.61 -44.84
CA GLN A 76 -29.64 -9.83 -46.28
C GLN A 76 -31.12 -10.10 -46.63
N SER A 77 -31.72 -9.23 -47.46
CA SER A 77 -32.74 -9.53 -48.49
C SER A 77 -33.42 -8.25 -49.09
N PRO A 78 -32.78 -7.44 -49.96
CA PRO A 78 -31.34 -7.35 -50.28
C PRO A 78 -30.53 -6.74 -49.11
N GLY A 79 -29.20 -6.81 -49.18
CA GLY A 79 -28.29 -6.49 -48.06
C GLY A 79 -28.41 -5.07 -47.49
N LYS A 80 -28.75 -4.97 -46.20
CA LYS A 80 -28.69 -3.74 -45.40
C LYS A 80 -27.71 -3.92 -44.24
N SER A 81 -26.95 -2.88 -43.92
CA SER A 81 -25.98 -2.89 -42.82
C SER A 81 -26.64 -2.45 -41.52
N ALA A 82 -26.47 -3.23 -40.45
CA ALA A 82 -26.80 -2.81 -39.07
C ALA A 82 -25.59 -2.15 -38.36
N GLY A 83 -24.46 -2.00 -39.07
CA GLY A 83 -23.25 -1.36 -38.58
C GLY A 83 -22.25 -2.34 -37.96
N ARG A 84 -21.36 -1.82 -37.10
CA ARG A 84 -20.38 -2.61 -36.34
C ARG A 84 -20.72 -2.66 -34.86
N VAL A 85 -20.45 -3.77 -34.20
CA VAL A 85 -20.44 -3.90 -32.73
C VAL A 85 -19.01 -4.19 -32.26
N LYS A 86 -18.58 -3.55 -31.18
CA LYS A 86 -17.32 -3.84 -30.49
C LYS A 86 -17.61 -4.73 -29.27
N VAL A 87 -17.08 -5.93 -29.25
CA VAL A 87 -17.16 -6.85 -28.12
C VAL A 87 -15.88 -6.69 -27.33
N LYS A 88 -16.00 -6.33 -26.05
CA LYS A 88 -14.87 -6.14 -25.13
C LYS A 88 -14.78 -7.30 -24.13
N PRO A 89 -13.57 -7.63 -23.65
CA PRO A 89 -13.41 -8.62 -22.59
C PRO A 89 -13.92 -8.08 -21.24
N ALA A 90 -13.75 -6.78 -21.00
CA ALA A 90 -14.33 -6.08 -19.87
C ALA A 90 -14.64 -4.63 -20.26
N LEU A 91 -15.54 -3.98 -19.52
CA LEU A 91 -15.93 -2.59 -19.73
C LEU A 91 -16.05 -1.85 -18.41
N VAL A 92 -15.95 -0.52 -18.50
CA VAL A 92 -16.22 0.41 -17.41
C VAL A 92 -17.39 1.28 -17.85
N GLU A 93 -18.41 1.37 -17.00
CA GLU A 93 -19.54 2.27 -17.12
C GLU A 93 -19.46 3.32 -16.00
N THR A 94 -19.46 4.60 -16.35
CA THR A 94 -19.66 5.66 -15.36
C THR A 94 -21.14 5.69 -14.98
N THR A 95 -21.48 5.27 -13.76
CA THR A 95 -22.88 5.19 -13.30
C THR A 95 -23.36 6.50 -12.70
N ARG A 96 -22.46 7.25 -12.07
CA ARG A 96 -22.74 8.56 -11.48
C ARG A 96 -21.48 9.41 -11.47
N THR A 97 -21.63 10.69 -11.77
CA THR A 97 -20.57 11.68 -11.63
C THR A 97 -21.13 12.97 -11.08
N ASP A 98 -20.49 13.50 -10.04
CA ASP A 98 -20.70 14.84 -9.52
C ASP A 98 -19.33 15.52 -9.27
N SER A 99 -19.35 16.72 -8.68
CA SER A 99 -18.14 17.55 -8.51
C SER A 99 -17.08 16.90 -7.61
N THR A 100 -17.48 16.07 -6.65
CA THR A 100 -16.59 15.49 -5.64
C THR A 100 -16.46 13.99 -5.75
N THR A 101 -17.39 13.32 -6.46
CA THR A 101 -17.48 11.87 -6.51
C THR A 101 -17.69 11.36 -7.94
N ARG A 102 -17.08 10.23 -8.28
CA ARG A 102 -17.33 9.48 -9.51
C ARG A 102 -17.51 8.00 -9.17
N GLN A 103 -18.63 7.42 -9.59
CA GLN A 103 -18.93 6.00 -9.44
C GLN A 103 -18.79 5.32 -10.79
N LEU A 104 -17.98 4.26 -10.79
CA LEU A 104 -17.69 3.40 -11.92
C LEU A 104 -18.25 2.02 -11.62
N LYS A 105 -18.86 1.41 -12.63
CA LYS A 105 -19.24 0.00 -12.63
C LYS A 105 -18.40 -0.73 -13.64
N ILE A 106 -17.57 -1.62 -13.14
CA ILE A 106 -16.65 -2.45 -13.93
C ILE A 106 -17.30 -3.81 -14.12
N ARG A 107 -17.32 -4.30 -15.36
CA ARG A 107 -17.97 -5.55 -15.70
C ARG A 107 -17.06 -6.38 -16.60
N GLY A 108 -16.79 -7.63 -16.23
CA GLY A 108 -16.09 -8.61 -17.04
C GLY A 108 -17.04 -9.55 -17.75
N GLY A 109 -16.82 -9.77 -19.04
CA GLY A 109 -17.51 -10.78 -19.85
C GLY A 109 -16.83 -12.15 -19.76
N THR A 110 -17.49 -13.20 -20.28
CA THR A 110 -17.17 -14.64 -20.11
C THR A 110 -15.90 -15.11 -20.84
N VAL A 111 -14.86 -14.28 -20.91
CA VAL A 111 -13.58 -14.62 -21.54
C VAL A 111 -12.68 -15.25 -20.47
N PRO A 112 -12.29 -16.53 -20.58
CA PRO A 112 -11.25 -17.07 -19.74
C PRO A 112 -9.94 -16.34 -20.05
N THR A 113 -9.30 -15.76 -19.05
CA THR A 113 -7.99 -15.13 -19.19
C THR A 113 -7.11 -15.54 -18.01
N ASN A 114 -5.82 -15.76 -18.30
CA ASN A 114 -4.79 -15.90 -17.27
C ASN A 114 -4.09 -14.56 -17.00
N GLU A 115 -4.43 -13.52 -17.76
CA GLU A 115 -3.90 -12.18 -17.63
C GLU A 115 -4.92 -11.26 -16.93
N PRO A 116 -4.46 -10.27 -16.14
CA PRO A 116 -5.33 -9.27 -15.53
C PRO A 116 -6.11 -8.48 -16.57
N TYR A 117 -7.34 -8.05 -16.24
CA TYR A 117 -8.10 -7.14 -17.09
C TYR A 117 -7.65 -5.71 -16.83
N GLU A 118 -7.05 -5.08 -17.84
CA GLU A 118 -6.74 -3.66 -17.81
C GLU A 118 -7.92 -2.84 -18.37
N LEU A 119 -8.49 -1.97 -17.53
CA LEU A 119 -9.68 -1.20 -17.85
C LEU A 119 -9.38 0.29 -17.90
N ASN A 120 -9.38 0.84 -19.12
CA ASN A 120 -9.22 2.27 -19.35
C ASN A 120 -10.49 3.05 -18.98
N VAL A 121 -10.39 3.93 -17.99
CA VAL A 121 -11.43 4.88 -17.60
C VAL A 121 -11.36 6.06 -18.57
N SER A 122 -12.12 5.95 -19.67
CA SER A 122 -11.88 6.70 -20.91
C SER A 122 -12.32 8.18 -20.89
N GLU A 123 -12.73 8.72 -19.74
CA GLU A 123 -13.21 10.09 -19.64
C GLU A 123 -12.06 11.02 -19.23
N GLN A 124 -11.63 11.91 -20.14
CA GLN A 124 -10.81 13.05 -19.75
C GLN A 124 -11.61 13.87 -18.72
N THR A 125 -11.04 14.03 -17.53
CA THR A 125 -11.67 14.82 -16.47
C THR A 125 -10.73 15.93 -16.04
N ASN A 126 -11.29 17.11 -15.79
CA ASN A 126 -10.57 18.24 -15.20
C ASN A 126 -10.56 18.16 -13.66
N ARG A 127 -10.59 16.94 -13.10
CA ARG A 127 -10.76 16.70 -11.64
C ARG A 127 -9.40 16.62 -10.98
N SER A 128 -9.16 17.32 -9.88
CA SER A 128 -7.87 17.32 -9.16
C SER A 128 -7.24 15.93 -8.97
N PHE A 129 -8.08 14.92 -8.76
CA PHE A 129 -7.75 13.51 -8.77
C PHE A 129 -8.70 12.74 -9.72
N ALA A 130 -8.15 11.79 -10.48
CA ALA A 130 -8.95 10.87 -11.30
C ALA A 130 -8.20 9.55 -11.58
N VAL A 131 -8.91 8.43 -11.46
CA VAL A 131 -8.43 7.14 -11.97
C VAL A 131 -8.44 7.14 -13.50
N GLN A 132 -7.34 6.68 -14.11
CA GLN A 132 -7.16 6.56 -15.57
C GLN A 132 -7.24 5.11 -16.05
N SER A 133 -6.63 4.19 -15.29
CA SER A 133 -6.68 2.77 -15.57
C SER A 133 -6.90 2.01 -14.28
N TRP A 134 -7.70 0.95 -14.36
CA TRP A 134 -7.98 0.05 -13.24
C TRP A 134 -7.74 -1.38 -13.70
N THR A 135 -6.85 -2.08 -13.01
CA THR A 135 -6.48 -3.45 -13.36
C THR A 135 -7.02 -4.40 -12.32
N VAL A 136 -7.67 -5.49 -12.76
CA VAL A 136 -8.26 -6.48 -11.87
C VAL A 136 -7.86 -7.91 -12.25
N ASN A 137 -7.71 -8.75 -11.22
CA ASN A 137 -7.60 -10.19 -11.36
C ASN A 137 -8.97 -10.81 -11.14
N ALA A 138 -9.49 -11.52 -12.12
CA ALA A 138 -10.76 -12.22 -11.99
C ALA A 138 -10.52 -13.72 -11.73
N SER A 139 -11.21 -14.26 -10.75
CA SER A 139 -11.27 -15.71 -10.51
C SER A 139 -12.53 -16.36 -11.11
N ARG A 140 -13.42 -15.55 -11.70
CA ARG A 140 -14.65 -15.99 -12.36
C ARG A 140 -14.73 -15.48 -13.80
N GLN A 141 -15.46 -16.22 -14.62
CA GLN A 141 -15.69 -15.85 -16.03
C GLN A 141 -16.49 -14.55 -16.18
N ALA A 142 -17.39 -14.23 -15.25
CA ALA A 142 -18.09 -12.96 -15.23
C ALA A 142 -18.03 -12.36 -13.82
N PHE A 143 -17.83 -11.06 -13.76
CA PHE A 143 -17.75 -10.32 -12.50
C PHE A 143 -18.32 -8.91 -12.67
N THR A 144 -18.65 -8.30 -11.55
CA THR A 144 -18.99 -6.89 -11.46
C THR A 144 -18.28 -6.31 -10.26
N GLN A 145 -17.69 -5.13 -10.42
CA GLN A 145 -17.04 -4.39 -9.36
C GLN A 145 -17.45 -2.93 -9.43
N ASP A 146 -17.95 -2.40 -8.31
CA ASP A 146 -18.23 -0.99 -8.18
C ASP A 146 -16.99 -0.29 -7.63
N VAL A 147 -16.56 0.80 -8.25
CA VAL A 147 -15.43 1.61 -7.81
C VAL A 147 -15.92 3.04 -7.63
N THR A 148 -15.69 3.62 -6.47
CA THR A 148 -16.05 5.02 -6.20
C THR A 148 -14.80 5.82 -5.92
N GLU A 149 -14.62 6.90 -6.66
CA GLU A 149 -13.55 7.88 -6.49
C GLU A 149 -14.10 9.11 -5.80
N TYR A 150 -13.35 9.64 -4.85
CA TYR A 150 -13.65 10.89 -4.15
C TYR A 150 -12.46 11.84 -4.34
N THR A 151 -12.71 13.01 -4.90
CA THR A 151 -11.74 14.13 -4.95
C THR A 151 -11.80 14.98 -3.69
N ASP A 152 -12.88 14.87 -2.92
CA ASP A 152 -12.98 15.36 -1.56
C ASP A 152 -12.94 14.15 -0.61
N PRO A 153 -11.81 13.92 0.09
CA PRO A 153 -11.68 12.78 1.00
C PRO A 153 -12.73 12.75 2.12
N SER A 154 -13.26 13.91 2.53
CA SER A 154 -14.27 13.99 3.59
C SER A 154 -15.65 13.47 3.17
N ALA A 155 -15.88 13.33 1.86
CA ALA A 155 -17.11 12.76 1.31
C ALA A 155 -17.13 11.23 1.34
N ALA A 156 -16.00 10.58 1.59
CA ALA A 156 -15.93 9.13 1.73
C ALA A 156 -16.49 8.69 3.10
N ASP A 157 -17.30 7.64 3.12
CA ASP A 157 -17.84 7.06 4.37
C ASP A 157 -16.80 6.17 5.07
N LEU A 158 -15.60 6.72 5.31
CA LEU A 158 -14.51 6.08 6.02
C LEU A 158 -13.60 7.12 6.68
N ALA A 159 -12.97 6.75 7.80
CA ALA A 159 -11.99 7.60 8.46
C ALA A 159 -10.71 7.71 7.60
N VAL A 160 -10.46 8.89 7.06
CA VAL A 160 -9.29 9.22 6.25
C VAL A 160 -8.30 10.04 7.10
N PRO A 161 -6.98 9.80 7.00
CA PRO A 161 -5.97 10.60 7.68
C PRO A 161 -6.05 12.08 7.30
N SER A 162 -5.92 12.93 8.31
CA SER A 162 -6.01 14.38 8.20
C SER A 162 -5.19 15.03 9.30
N GLY A 163 -4.72 16.25 9.09
CA GLY A 163 -3.90 16.97 10.07
C GLY A 163 -2.64 17.52 9.40
N ASP A 164 -1.69 17.98 10.21
CA ASP A 164 -0.42 18.52 9.71
C ASP A 164 0.49 17.43 9.13
N ASP A 165 0.29 16.17 9.54
CA ASP A 165 1.03 14.98 9.10
C ASP A 165 0.39 14.27 7.88
N ALA A 166 -0.75 14.76 7.38
CA ALA A 166 -1.48 14.09 6.30
C ALA A 166 -2.10 15.08 5.29
N SER A 167 -1.69 14.93 4.03
CA SER A 167 -2.28 15.60 2.87
C SER A 167 -2.86 14.55 1.91
N VAL A 168 -4.18 14.35 1.95
CA VAL A 168 -4.90 13.40 1.08
C VAL A 168 -5.63 14.16 -0.03
N PHE A 169 -5.37 13.79 -1.28
CA PHE A 169 -5.92 14.43 -2.48
C PHE A 169 -7.08 13.65 -3.11
N GLY A 170 -7.19 12.36 -2.79
CA GLY A 170 -8.26 11.53 -3.28
C GLY A 170 -8.42 10.25 -2.47
N VAL A 171 -9.60 9.66 -2.56
CA VAL A 171 -9.92 8.36 -1.97
C VAL A 171 -10.55 7.50 -3.04
N VAL A 172 -10.22 6.21 -3.05
CA VAL A 172 -10.90 5.22 -3.89
C VAL A 172 -11.43 4.12 -2.99
N THR A 173 -12.71 3.79 -3.14
CA THR A 173 -13.35 2.67 -2.47
C THR A 173 -13.88 1.68 -3.49
N VAL A 174 -13.69 0.40 -3.22
CA VAL A 174 -14.12 -0.71 -4.06
C VAL A 174 -15.26 -1.42 -3.34
N GLY A 175 -16.43 -1.45 -3.98
CA GLY A 175 -17.60 -2.21 -3.59
C GLY A 175 -17.49 -3.67 -4.05
N SER A 176 -18.65 -4.34 -4.20
CA SER A 176 -18.80 -5.76 -4.56
C SER A 176 -17.63 -6.35 -5.36
N SER A 177 -16.95 -7.34 -4.79
CA SER A 177 -15.70 -7.92 -5.33
C SER A 177 -15.82 -9.43 -5.58
N ASP A 178 -17.04 -9.94 -5.74
CA ASP A 178 -17.26 -11.38 -5.88
C ASP A 178 -16.57 -11.95 -7.12
N GLY A 179 -15.47 -12.68 -6.87
CA GLY A 179 -14.66 -13.29 -7.93
C GLY A 179 -13.77 -12.31 -8.69
N VAL A 180 -13.51 -11.12 -8.14
CA VAL A 180 -12.64 -10.09 -8.74
C VAL A 180 -11.89 -9.33 -7.66
N GLU A 181 -10.58 -9.22 -7.83
CA GLU A 181 -9.69 -8.50 -6.91
C GLU A 181 -8.96 -7.37 -7.65
N PRO A 182 -8.83 -6.17 -7.04
CA PRO A 182 -7.97 -5.14 -7.59
C PRO A 182 -6.52 -5.63 -7.68
N SER A 183 -5.79 -5.14 -8.67
CA SER A 183 -4.39 -5.49 -8.91
C SER A 183 -3.52 -4.24 -8.94
N SER A 184 -3.78 -3.33 -9.88
CA SER A 184 -3.09 -2.05 -9.97
C SER A 184 -4.03 -0.93 -10.38
N MET A 185 -3.65 0.30 -10.03
CA MET A 185 -4.36 1.51 -10.40
C MET A 185 -3.39 2.50 -11.01
N GLN A 186 -3.76 3.04 -12.17
CA GLN A 186 -3.16 4.28 -12.65
C GLN A 186 -4.11 5.44 -12.38
N PHE A 187 -3.58 6.51 -11.78
CA PHE A 187 -4.34 7.71 -11.45
C PHE A 187 -3.55 8.96 -11.78
N ALA A 188 -4.26 10.07 -11.99
CA ALA A 188 -3.66 11.36 -12.26
C ALA A 188 -4.01 12.37 -11.18
N LEU A 189 -3.01 13.14 -10.77
CA LEU A 189 -3.15 14.31 -9.90
C LEU A 189 -2.80 15.59 -10.64
N ASP A 190 -3.54 16.66 -10.35
CA ASP A 190 -3.20 18.01 -10.81
C ASP A 190 -1.88 18.47 -10.22
N ARG A 191 -0.98 18.96 -11.09
CA ARG A 191 0.31 19.51 -10.66
C ARG A 191 0.15 20.73 -9.76
N SER A 192 -0.88 21.54 -9.99
CA SER A 192 -1.23 22.68 -9.14
C SER A 192 -1.67 22.28 -7.73
N THR A 193 -2.31 21.12 -7.59
CA THR A 193 -2.72 20.57 -6.27
C THR A 193 -1.49 20.21 -5.46
N LEU A 194 -0.52 19.51 -6.07
CA LEU A 194 0.75 19.15 -5.42
C LEU A 194 1.57 20.39 -5.03
N GLN A 195 1.68 21.36 -5.94
CA GLN A 195 2.40 22.62 -5.69
C GLN A 195 1.79 23.42 -4.54
N SER A 196 0.47 23.51 -4.48
CA SER A 196 -0.24 24.23 -3.40
C SER A 196 -0.03 23.56 -2.04
N ALA A 197 0.10 22.23 -2.02
CA ALA A 197 0.42 21.48 -0.82
C ALA A 197 1.91 21.41 -0.48
N GLY A 198 2.79 21.93 -1.35
CA GLY A 198 4.25 21.83 -1.16
C GLY A 198 4.80 20.40 -1.26
N ILE A 199 4.09 19.50 -1.93
CA ILE A 199 4.44 18.08 -2.02
C ILE A 199 5.16 17.81 -3.35
N ALA A 200 6.33 17.19 -3.28
CA ALA A 200 7.04 16.74 -4.47
C ALA A 200 6.31 15.56 -5.13
N PRO A 201 6.31 15.44 -6.47
CA PRO A 201 5.61 14.33 -7.14
C PRO A 201 6.02 12.95 -6.63
N GLN A 202 7.31 12.78 -6.32
CA GLN A 202 7.89 11.54 -5.79
C GLN A 202 7.52 11.20 -4.35
N ASP A 203 6.85 12.09 -3.62
CA ASP A 203 6.43 11.88 -2.23
C ASP A 203 4.96 11.41 -2.15
N VAL A 204 4.24 11.46 -3.26
CA VAL A 204 2.88 10.93 -3.34
C VAL A 204 2.90 9.40 -3.28
N ARG A 205 2.07 8.83 -2.41
CA ARG A 205 1.82 7.40 -2.29
C ARG A 205 0.33 7.10 -2.34
N VAL A 206 0.02 5.86 -2.68
CA VAL A 206 -1.26 5.23 -2.36
C VAL A 206 -1.11 4.51 -1.04
N TYR A 207 -2.09 4.66 -0.15
CA TYR A 207 -2.14 3.98 1.13
C TYR A 207 -3.33 3.02 1.15
N HIS A 208 -3.07 1.76 1.48
CA HIS A 208 -4.05 0.71 1.66
C HIS A 208 -4.60 0.75 3.07
N ARG A 209 -5.93 0.65 3.21
CA ARG A 209 -6.54 0.46 4.53
C ARG A 209 -6.55 -1.04 4.86
N ILE A 210 -5.77 -1.45 5.85
CA ILE A 210 -5.64 -2.85 6.30
C ILE A 210 -5.89 -2.91 7.80
N ASN A 211 -6.94 -3.63 8.23
CA ASN A 211 -7.34 -3.76 9.63
C ASN A 211 -7.50 -2.41 10.35
N GLY A 212 -7.98 -1.38 9.64
CA GLY A 212 -8.18 -0.03 10.17
C GLY A 212 -6.97 0.90 10.06
N SER A 213 -5.76 0.38 9.82
CA SER A 213 -4.54 1.19 9.65
C SER A 213 -4.22 1.47 8.18
N TRP A 214 -3.56 2.60 7.91
CA TRP A 214 -3.10 2.98 6.59
C TRP A 214 -1.66 2.54 6.37
N LYS A 215 -1.41 1.80 5.29
CA LYS A 215 -0.08 1.33 4.92
C LYS A 215 0.25 1.77 3.51
N ALA A 216 1.41 2.39 3.32
CA ALA A 216 1.86 2.80 2.00
C ALA A 216 2.02 1.55 1.10
N ALA A 217 1.49 1.66 -0.10
CA ALA A 217 1.71 0.71 -1.18
C ALA A 217 2.80 1.23 -2.11
N GLU A 218 3.39 0.32 -2.89
CA GLU A 218 4.30 0.72 -3.95
C GLU A 218 3.57 1.67 -4.90
N THR A 219 4.15 2.85 -5.12
CA THR A 219 3.61 3.90 -5.96
C THR A 219 4.77 4.53 -6.73
N THR A 220 4.63 4.61 -8.04
CA THR A 220 5.65 5.19 -8.93
C THR A 220 5.03 6.25 -9.82
N VAL A 221 5.85 7.21 -10.25
CA VAL A 221 5.45 8.17 -11.29
C VAL A 221 5.54 7.47 -12.63
N ALA A 222 4.41 7.22 -13.27
CA ALA A 222 4.33 6.58 -14.57
C ALA A 222 4.60 7.57 -15.72
N THR A 223 4.05 8.79 -15.62
CA THR A 223 4.23 9.84 -16.64
C THR A 223 4.05 11.23 -16.03
N GLU A 224 4.97 12.13 -16.33
CA GLU A 224 4.78 13.56 -16.06
C GLU A 224 4.21 14.27 -17.28
N GLN A 225 3.04 14.88 -17.12
CA GLN A 225 2.39 15.72 -18.11
C GLN A 225 2.52 17.20 -17.68
N PRO A 226 2.31 18.18 -18.59
CA PRO A 226 2.48 19.59 -18.26
C PRO A 226 1.59 20.08 -17.10
N ASP A 227 0.36 19.58 -17.04
CA ASP A 227 -0.68 19.95 -16.07
C ASP A 227 -0.91 18.89 -14.99
N ARG A 228 -0.49 17.65 -15.23
CA ARG A 228 -0.77 16.51 -14.35
C ARG A 228 0.40 15.55 -14.18
N ILE A 229 0.39 14.82 -13.07
CA ILE A 229 1.29 13.68 -12.85
C ILE A 229 0.45 12.42 -12.83
N VAL A 230 0.82 11.44 -13.67
CA VAL A 230 0.22 10.11 -13.68
C VAL A 230 1.09 9.18 -12.85
N TYR A 231 0.44 8.46 -11.96
CA TYR A 231 1.04 7.50 -11.05
C TYR A 231 0.53 6.11 -11.37
N GLU A 232 1.32 5.11 -11.01
CA GLU A 232 0.90 3.71 -10.94
C GLU A 232 1.14 3.18 -9.53
N ALA A 233 0.16 2.45 -9.00
CA ALA A 233 0.23 1.88 -7.66
C ALA A 233 -0.32 0.46 -7.60
N ASP A 234 0.25 -0.34 -6.71
CA ASP A 234 -0.32 -1.63 -6.31
C ASP A 234 -1.63 -1.40 -5.55
N THR A 235 -2.64 -2.22 -5.84
CA THR A 235 -3.95 -2.20 -5.16
C THR A 235 -4.38 -3.59 -4.69
N ALA A 236 -3.48 -4.56 -4.66
CA ALA A 236 -3.83 -5.90 -4.25
C ALA A 236 -4.22 -5.96 -2.76
N GLY A 237 -5.21 -6.80 -2.43
CA GLY A 237 -5.49 -7.20 -1.05
C GLY A 237 -6.30 -6.22 -0.19
N THR A 238 -6.86 -5.15 -0.75
CA THR A 238 -7.79 -4.26 -0.02
C THR A 238 -8.90 -3.68 -0.91
N THR A 239 -9.77 -2.88 -0.32
CA THR A 239 -10.91 -2.21 -0.97
C THR A 239 -10.98 -0.72 -0.70
N ALA A 240 -10.05 -0.14 0.06
CA ALA A 240 -10.03 1.30 0.34
C ALA A 240 -8.62 1.86 0.25
N TYR A 241 -8.49 2.96 -0.48
CA TYR A 241 -7.24 3.60 -0.85
C TYR A 241 -7.30 5.08 -0.57
N ALA A 242 -6.28 5.63 0.08
CA ALA A 242 -6.05 7.07 0.20
C ALA A 242 -4.86 7.46 -0.67
N ILE A 243 -4.97 8.56 -1.40
CA ILE A 243 -3.97 9.03 -2.35
C ILE A 243 -3.43 10.36 -1.85
N GLY A 244 -2.13 10.43 -1.56
CA GLY A 244 -1.54 11.64 -0.99
C GLY A 244 -0.20 11.39 -0.33
N LYS A 245 0.13 12.20 0.68
CA LYS A 245 1.30 12.04 1.53
C LYS A 245 0.83 11.97 2.98
N ILE A 246 1.10 10.86 3.65
CA ILE A 246 0.82 10.64 5.07
C ILE A 246 2.15 10.28 5.73
N GLU A 247 2.55 11.09 6.70
CA GLU A 247 3.82 10.99 7.41
C GLU A 247 3.60 10.44 8.83
N PRO A 248 4.58 9.72 9.39
CA PRO A 248 4.57 9.44 10.82
C PRO A 248 4.79 10.74 11.62
N SER A 249 4.27 10.79 12.85
CA SER A 249 4.44 11.92 13.76
C SER A 249 5.00 11.42 15.09
N PHE A 250 6.33 11.48 15.23
CA PHE A 250 7.02 10.93 16.39
C PHE A 250 7.21 11.94 17.51
N SER A 251 7.00 11.50 18.75
CA SER A 251 7.41 12.24 19.94
C SER A 251 7.98 11.30 21.00
N VAL A 252 8.95 11.77 21.78
CA VAL A 252 9.49 11.00 22.92
C VAL A 252 8.67 11.35 24.14
N THR A 253 7.89 10.40 24.65
CA THR A 253 6.97 10.64 25.79
C THR A 253 7.63 10.37 27.13
N ARG A 254 8.63 9.47 27.18
CA ARG A 254 9.36 9.12 28.41
C ARG A 254 10.81 8.80 28.12
N THR A 255 11.69 9.21 29.03
CA THR A 255 13.10 8.83 29.06
C THR A 255 13.49 8.36 30.46
N SER A 256 14.42 7.41 30.53
CA SER A 256 15.04 7.00 31.79
C SER A 256 16.46 6.52 31.53
N VAL A 257 17.36 6.79 32.45
CA VAL A 257 18.74 6.28 32.42
C VAL A 257 18.99 5.39 33.63
N VAL A 258 19.69 4.27 33.39
CA VAL A 258 20.20 3.39 34.44
C VAL A 258 21.67 3.11 34.16
N SER A 259 22.45 2.95 35.23
CA SER A 259 23.88 2.67 35.12
C SER A 259 24.27 1.57 36.11
N GLU A 260 25.12 0.65 35.66
CA GLU A 260 25.54 -0.52 36.42
C GLU A 260 27.02 -0.86 36.17
N GLN A 261 27.64 -1.54 37.13
CA GLN A 261 29.01 -2.02 36.99
C GLN A 261 29.09 -3.09 35.89
N ALA A 262 30.10 -3.00 35.02
CA ALA A 262 30.42 -4.00 34.01
C ALA A 262 31.88 -4.47 34.12
N THR A 263 32.20 -5.58 33.47
CA THR A 263 33.55 -6.18 33.47
C THR A 263 34.58 -5.28 32.77
N ASP A 264 34.14 -4.45 31.85
CA ASP A 264 34.94 -3.60 30.97
C ASP A 264 34.75 -2.10 31.26
N GLY A 265 34.14 -1.75 32.40
CA GLY A 265 33.89 -0.36 32.80
C GLY A 265 32.53 -0.20 33.47
N TYR A 266 31.86 0.92 33.22
CA TYR A 266 30.52 1.20 33.75
C TYR A 266 29.51 1.23 32.61
N ARG A 267 28.54 0.29 32.60
CA ARG A 267 27.52 0.24 31.56
C ARG A 267 26.42 1.24 31.87
N VAL A 268 26.08 2.03 30.87
CA VAL A 268 25.02 3.04 30.93
C VAL A 268 23.99 2.65 29.90
N SER A 269 22.74 2.51 30.32
CA SER A 269 21.62 2.20 29.44
C SER A 269 20.59 3.33 29.51
N VAL A 270 20.24 3.87 28.35
CA VAL A 270 19.14 4.82 28.20
C VAL A 270 17.94 4.12 27.56
N ARG A 271 16.77 4.35 28.12
CA ARG A 271 15.49 3.84 27.62
C ARG A 271 14.60 5.02 27.24
N GLY A 272 14.11 5.04 26.01
CA GLY A 272 13.18 6.05 25.49
C GLY A 272 11.88 5.40 24.99
N THR A 273 10.73 5.94 25.40
CA THR A 273 9.42 5.59 24.83
C THR A 273 9.07 6.62 23.77
N VAL A 274 8.85 6.13 22.55
CA VAL A 274 8.52 6.91 21.35
C VAL A 274 7.07 6.63 20.99
N GLU A 275 6.25 7.66 20.94
CA GLU A 275 4.88 7.64 20.43
C GLU A 275 4.86 8.04 18.96
N ASN A 276 4.14 7.30 18.13
CA ASN A 276 3.76 7.73 16.78
C ASN A 276 2.28 8.14 16.81
N ALA A 277 2.02 9.44 16.86
CA ALA A 277 0.67 10.00 16.80
C ALA A 277 0.18 10.18 15.34
N GLY A 278 1.01 9.82 14.35
CA GLY A 278 0.67 9.92 12.95
C GLY A 278 -0.09 8.70 12.44
N SER A 279 -0.83 8.90 11.35
CA SER A 279 -1.70 7.85 10.76
C SER A 279 -0.96 6.82 9.89
N ALA A 280 0.34 6.98 9.69
CA ALA A 280 1.18 6.04 8.95
C ALA A 280 2.29 5.46 9.84
N PRO A 281 2.67 4.17 9.67
CA PRO A 281 3.86 3.64 10.30
C PRO A 281 5.10 4.34 9.76
N GLY A 282 6.15 4.43 10.57
CA GLY A 282 7.41 4.99 10.11
C GLY A 282 8.61 4.45 10.88
N THR A 283 9.79 4.75 10.36
CA THR A 283 11.07 4.45 11.02
C THR A 283 11.50 5.63 11.87
N TYR A 284 11.76 5.38 13.15
CA TYR A 284 12.34 6.33 14.08
C TYR A 284 13.80 5.97 14.33
N ASP A 285 14.70 6.92 14.09
CA ASP A 285 16.13 6.80 14.37
C ASP A 285 16.41 7.24 15.82
N ALA A 286 16.62 6.26 16.69
CA ALA A 286 16.95 6.46 18.08
C ALA A 286 18.47 6.59 18.26
N GLN A 287 18.89 7.60 19.02
CA GLN A 287 20.29 7.91 19.33
C GLN A 287 20.48 8.00 20.84
N MET A 288 21.54 7.39 21.35
CA MET A 288 22.05 7.65 22.69
C MET A 288 23.18 8.66 22.55
N ARG A 289 23.07 9.77 23.28
CA ARG A 289 24.12 10.80 23.36
C ARG A 289 24.71 10.88 24.76
N VAL A 290 26.03 11.07 24.81
CA VAL A 290 26.81 11.35 26.02
C VAL A 290 27.51 12.69 25.80
N ASP A 291 27.19 13.70 26.60
CA ASP A 291 27.70 15.07 26.44
C ASP A 291 27.56 15.57 24.98
N ASP A 292 26.37 15.36 24.40
CA ASP A 292 25.98 15.67 23.02
C ASP A 292 26.68 14.87 21.90
N GLU A 293 27.59 13.94 22.23
CA GLU A 293 28.19 13.02 21.27
C GLU A 293 27.33 11.76 21.10
N VAL A 294 27.02 11.38 19.85
CA VAL A 294 26.27 10.14 19.55
C VAL A 294 27.19 8.94 19.76
N VAL A 295 26.92 8.15 20.79
CA VAL A 295 27.72 6.96 21.17
C VAL A 295 27.09 5.64 20.72
N ASN A 296 25.78 5.61 20.49
CA ASN A 296 25.04 4.45 20.00
C ASN A 296 23.77 4.91 19.28
N GLN A 297 23.33 4.18 18.25
CA GLN A 297 22.13 4.47 17.49
C GLN A 297 21.47 3.20 16.95
N THR A 298 20.16 3.23 16.80
CA THR A 298 19.38 2.16 16.18
C THR A 298 18.13 2.73 15.52
N SER A 299 17.59 2.03 14.52
CA SER A 299 16.35 2.41 13.85
C SER A 299 15.25 1.43 14.21
N VAL A 300 14.07 1.93 14.56
CA VAL A 300 12.90 1.10 14.90
C VAL A 300 11.69 1.52 14.09
N THR A 301 10.90 0.56 13.61
CA THR A 301 9.61 0.87 12.98
C THR A 301 8.53 0.98 14.04
N VAL A 302 7.95 2.16 14.19
CA VAL A 302 6.84 2.42 15.11
C VAL A 302 5.54 2.47 14.31
N PRO A 303 4.58 1.55 14.54
CA PRO A 303 3.27 1.59 13.89
C PRO A 303 2.52 2.90 14.15
N ALA A 304 1.59 3.24 13.27
CA ALA A 304 0.67 4.37 13.46
C ALA A 304 -0.11 4.22 14.78
N ASP A 305 -0.41 5.34 15.44
CA ASP A 305 -1.21 5.40 16.67
C ASP A 305 -0.73 4.46 17.79
N THR A 306 0.59 4.25 17.93
CA THR A 306 1.18 3.37 18.94
C THR A 306 2.44 3.95 19.59
N GLU A 307 2.78 3.44 20.78
CA GLU A 307 4.07 3.68 21.43
C GLU A 307 5.00 2.46 21.27
N GLN A 308 6.30 2.72 21.12
CA GLN A 308 7.35 1.71 21.25
C GLN A 308 8.46 2.17 22.17
N THR A 309 9.10 1.23 22.85
CA THR A 309 10.23 1.54 23.72
C THR A 309 11.54 1.03 23.13
N VAL A 310 12.53 1.91 23.04
CA VAL A 310 13.89 1.60 22.58
C VAL A 310 14.84 1.68 23.77
N THR A 311 15.80 0.77 23.84
CA THR A 311 16.88 0.79 24.82
C THR A 311 18.22 0.76 24.09
N LEU A 312 19.09 1.71 24.43
CA LEU A 312 20.44 1.81 23.91
C LEU A 312 21.41 1.81 25.09
N SER A 313 22.60 1.26 24.90
CA SER A 313 23.60 1.19 25.95
C SER A 313 25.00 1.48 25.44
N THR A 314 25.85 2.04 26.30
CA THR A 314 27.28 2.22 26.08
C THR A 314 28.06 1.83 27.33
N VAL A 315 29.37 1.65 27.21
CA VAL A 315 30.29 1.44 28.34
C VAL A 315 31.19 2.66 28.49
N VAL A 316 31.22 3.22 29.70
CA VAL A 316 32.05 4.35 30.08
C VAL A 316 33.26 3.85 30.85
N THR A 317 34.46 4.23 30.42
CA THR A 317 35.74 3.77 30.99
C THR A 317 36.54 4.89 31.64
N THR A 318 36.01 6.11 31.66
CA THR A 318 36.65 7.29 32.26
C THR A 318 35.84 7.81 33.42
N PRO A 319 36.49 8.22 34.53
CA PRO A 319 35.79 8.84 35.63
C PRO A 319 35.31 10.23 35.20
N GLY A 320 34.11 10.61 35.57
CA GLY A 320 33.50 11.84 35.09
C GLY A 320 32.04 11.96 35.48
N THR A 321 31.47 13.12 35.15
CA THR A 321 30.04 13.37 35.20
C THR A 321 29.59 13.58 33.76
N PHE A 322 28.57 12.83 33.34
CA PHE A 322 28.17 12.73 31.94
C PHE A 322 26.68 12.98 31.81
N GLN A 323 26.31 13.86 30.88
CA GLN A 323 24.93 14.10 30.52
C GLN A 323 24.46 13.04 29.51
N ILE A 324 23.38 12.33 29.83
CA ILE A 324 22.81 11.29 28.99
C ILE A 324 21.51 11.79 28.35
N SER A 325 21.39 11.60 27.04
CA SER A 325 20.20 11.97 26.27
C SER A 325 19.76 10.86 25.33
N PHE A 326 18.45 10.78 25.09
CA PHE A 326 17.81 9.96 24.06
C PHE A 326 17.34 10.88 22.94
N ASN A 327 18.03 10.87 21.80
CA ASN A 327 18.00 11.94 20.80
C ASN A 327 18.22 13.30 21.48
N ASP A 328 17.24 14.20 21.38
CA ASP A 328 17.27 15.52 21.98
C ASP A 328 16.58 15.57 23.36
N ALA A 329 15.98 14.46 23.81
CA ALA A 329 15.33 14.36 25.11
C ALA A 329 16.36 14.03 26.20
N ASN A 330 16.50 14.92 27.18
CA ASN A 330 17.35 14.71 28.36
C ASN A 330 16.85 13.48 29.14
N ALA A 331 17.74 12.51 29.40
CA ALA A 331 17.43 11.31 30.17
C ALA A 331 17.95 11.37 31.62
N GLY A 332 18.93 12.24 31.88
CA GLY A 332 19.52 12.46 33.20
C GLY A 332 21.04 12.60 33.14
N GLU A 333 21.65 12.81 34.31
CA GLU A 333 23.10 12.87 34.49
C GLU A 333 23.56 11.62 35.24
N ILE A 334 24.72 11.09 34.86
CA ILE A 334 25.39 10.01 35.60
C ILE A 334 26.75 10.47 36.10
N LYS A 335 27.20 9.91 37.22
CA LYS A 335 28.54 10.13 37.76
C LYS A 335 29.27 8.81 37.89
N VAL A 336 30.42 8.70 37.22
CA VAL A 336 31.31 7.55 37.27
C VAL A 336 32.56 7.93 38.06
N THR A 337 32.85 7.22 39.15
CA THR A 337 34.05 7.44 39.97
C THR A 337 35.16 6.46 39.59
N GLU A 338 36.42 6.82 39.91
CA GLU A 338 37.57 5.91 39.70
C GLU A 338 37.40 4.56 40.39
N SER A 339 36.80 4.55 41.59
CA SER A 339 36.52 3.32 42.34
C SER A 339 35.53 2.40 41.62
N GLN A 340 34.64 2.94 40.78
CA GLN A 340 33.70 2.16 39.96
C GLN A 340 34.33 1.68 38.64
N LEU A 341 35.56 2.10 38.32
CA LEU A 341 36.27 1.65 37.12
C LEU A 341 37.38 0.66 37.45
N GLN A 342 37.67 0.47 38.73
CA GLN A 342 38.58 -0.57 39.21
C GLN A 342 37.84 -1.91 39.16
N THR A 343 38.12 -2.70 38.13
CA THR A 343 37.91 -4.15 38.23
C THR A 343 38.83 -4.65 39.32
N ASP A 344 38.28 -5.25 40.38
CA ASP A 344 39.10 -5.90 41.40
C ASP A 344 39.99 -6.96 40.72
N GLU A 345 41.24 -6.63 40.42
CA GLU A 345 42.31 -7.57 40.08
C GLU A 345 42.75 -8.42 41.29
N ASN A 346 41.92 -8.50 42.34
CA ASN A 346 42.21 -9.27 43.54
C ASN A 346 41.04 -10.17 43.94
N GLY A 347 40.68 -11.07 43.03
CA GLY A 347 39.77 -12.20 43.23
C GLY A 347 40.41 -13.54 42.86
N GLY A 348 41.72 -13.69 43.10
CA GLY A 348 42.39 -14.97 43.02
C GLY A 348 41.93 -15.90 44.13
N ALA A 349 40.85 -16.64 43.89
CA ALA A 349 40.61 -17.92 44.55
C ALA A 349 40.72 -19.01 43.48
N GLU A 350 41.84 -19.73 43.49
CA GLU A 350 42.00 -21.00 42.77
C GLU A 350 40.80 -21.91 43.03
N PRO A 351 40.09 -22.39 42.01
CA PRO A 351 39.39 -23.66 42.12
C PRO A 351 40.46 -24.75 42.05
N LYS A 352 40.64 -25.45 43.16
CA LYS A 352 41.43 -26.68 43.24
C LYS A 352 40.83 -27.72 42.26
N THR A 353 41.57 -28.06 41.21
CA THR A 353 41.38 -29.26 40.36
C THR A 353 41.52 -30.53 41.22
N GLU A 354 40.94 -31.72 41.00
CA GLU A 354 40.38 -32.51 39.86
C GLU A 354 39.90 -33.89 40.48
N PRO A 355 39.48 -34.97 39.76
CA PRO A 355 38.99 -35.16 38.37
C PRO A 355 37.79 -36.15 38.19
N THR A 356 37.37 -36.29 36.92
CA THR A 356 36.81 -37.49 36.21
C THR A 356 35.32 -37.86 36.32
N GLY A 357 34.68 -38.02 35.15
CA GLY A 357 33.65 -39.05 34.97
C GLY A 357 32.56 -38.79 33.94
N THR A 358 32.89 -38.95 32.65
CA THR A 358 32.09 -39.65 31.62
C THR A 358 30.61 -39.27 31.40
N GLU A 359 30.37 -38.63 30.25
CA GLU A 359 29.13 -38.61 29.46
C GLU A 359 28.54 -40.03 29.22
N PRO A 360 27.21 -40.23 29.27
CA PRO A 360 26.42 -40.26 28.04
C PRO A 360 25.03 -39.59 28.09
N ALA A 361 24.63 -39.13 26.91
CA ALA A 361 23.31 -38.65 26.53
C ALA A 361 22.16 -39.65 26.81
N VAL A 362 20.92 -39.15 26.90
CA VAL A 362 19.76 -39.50 26.05
C VAL A 362 18.43 -38.95 26.64
N GLN A 363 17.55 -38.58 25.71
CA GLN A 363 16.14 -38.15 25.82
C GLN A 363 15.26 -39.13 26.61
N THR A 364 14.19 -38.64 27.26
CA THR A 364 12.83 -39.24 27.14
C THR A 364 11.74 -38.36 27.78
N GLU A 365 10.57 -38.41 27.14
CA GLU A 365 9.27 -37.80 27.46
C GLU A 365 8.72 -38.17 28.85
N PRO A 366 7.74 -37.43 29.40
CA PRO A 366 6.89 -37.96 30.45
C PRO A 366 5.63 -38.62 29.85
N ALA A 367 5.42 -39.89 30.17
CA ALA A 367 4.10 -40.52 30.10
C ALA A 367 3.55 -40.66 31.52
N GLY A 368 2.35 -40.10 31.74
CA GLY A 368 1.59 -40.21 32.98
C GLY A 368 0.14 -39.84 32.71
N ASP A 369 -0.61 -40.82 32.21
CA ASP A 369 -2.06 -40.79 31.99
C ASP A 369 -2.80 -41.11 33.30
N GLY A 370 -3.97 -40.49 33.53
CA GLY A 370 -4.91 -40.94 34.58
C GLY A 370 -5.63 -39.88 35.43
N ASP A 371 -6.68 -39.30 34.84
CA ASP A 371 -8.03 -39.07 35.40
C ASP A 371 -8.25 -38.25 36.71
N GLY A 372 -9.10 -37.21 36.58
CA GLY A 372 -9.93 -36.72 37.69
C GLY A 372 -10.00 -35.19 37.90
N GLY A 373 -11.09 -34.55 37.47
CA GLY A 373 -11.75 -33.49 38.28
C GLY A 373 -11.57 -32.00 37.93
N LEU A 374 -12.46 -31.51 37.07
CA LEU A 374 -13.19 -30.21 37.08
C LEU A 374 -12.65 -28.98 37.85
N GLY A 375 -12.09 -28.00 37.11
CA GLY A 375 -12.23 -26.50 37.18
C GLY A 375 -11.90 -25.68 38.45
N PRO A 376 -11.83 -24.32 38.40
CA PRO A 376 -11.61 -23.38 37.27
C PRO A 376 -10.26 -22.63 37.36
N LEU A 377 -9.75 -22.12 36.24
CA LEU A 377 -8.60 -21.19 36.21
C LEU A 377 -9.10 -19.74 36.16
N PRO A 378 -8.57 -18.80 36.97
CA PRO A 378 -8.63 -17.38 36.66
C PRO A 378 -7.56 -16.99 35.64
N ALA A 379 -7.90 -16.00 34.82
CA ALA A 379 -7.06 -15.44 33.77
C ALA A 379 -5.80 -14.75 34.32
N THR A 380 -4.67 -14.97 33.65
CA THR A 380 -3.58 -13.98 33.58
C THR A 380 -3.15 -13.81 32.13
N VAL A 381 -3.56 -12.66 31.60
CA VAL A 381 -2.98 -11.97 30.46
C VAL A 381 -1.56 -11.57 30.83
N MET A 382 -0.56 -11.97 30.05
CA MET A 382 0.55 -11.09 29.67
C MET A 382 1.30 -11.71 28.50
N GLY A 383 1.28 -10.98 27.38
CA GLY A 383 1.85 -11.37 26.11
C GLY A 383 3.36 -11.53 26.18
N LEU A 384 3.82 -12.73 25.86
CA LEU A 384 5.15 -12.97 25.36
C LEU A 384 5.12 -12.80 23.85
N SER A 385 5.82 -11.79 23.37
CA SER A 385 6.31 -11.72 21.98
C SER A 385 7.64 -10.97 22.04
N THR A 386 8.66 -11.65 22.58
CA THR A 386 10.06 -11.29 22.34
C THR A 386 10.37 -11.60 20.88
N VAL A 387 10.13 -10.65 19.99
CA VAL A 387 10.69 -10.71 18.64
C VAL A 387 12.14 -10.24 18.75
N LEU A 388 13.05 -11.21 18.62
CA LEU A 388 14.44 -11.02 18.22
C LEU A 388 14.50 -10.20 16.93
N VAL A 389 14.90 -8.94 17.02
CA VAL A 389 15.43 -8.22 15.85
C VAL A 389 16.91 -8.55 15.76
N ILE A 390 17.20 -9.68 15.12
CA ILE A 390 18.48 -9.90 14.45
C ILE A 390 18.36 -9.12 13.14
N GLY A 391 19.10 -8.02 13.04
CA GLY A 391 19.08 -7.14 11.88
C GLY A 391 20.22 -6.15 11.94
N GLY A 392 21.45 -6.64 12.09
CA GLY A 392 22.64 -5.85 11.81
C GLY A 392 22.64 -5.47 10.33
N LEU A 393 22.79 -4.18 10.05
CA LEU A 393 23.32 -3.73 8.77
C LEU A 393 24.45 -2.74 9.00
N LEU A 394 25.59 -3.12 8.43
CA LEU A 394 26.84 -2.39 8.35
C LEU A 394 26.66 -1.09 7.57
N GLY A 395 27.06 0.02 8.19
CA GLY A 395 27.39 1.28 7.53
C GLY A 395 28.57 1.89 8.27
N ALA A 396 29.77 1.72 7.72
CA ALA A 396 31.02 2.13 8.33
C ALA A 396 31.10 3.65 8.53
N LEU A 397 31.46 4.08 9.74
CA LEU A 397 32.28 5.27 9.97
C LEU A 397 33.15 5.02 11.22
N LEU A 398 34.26 4.34 10.98
CA LEU A 398 35.45 4.40 11.83
C LEU A 398 36.01 5.83 11.77
N LEU A 399 35.89 6.59 12.85
CA LEU A 399 36.88 7.56 13.32
C LEU A 399 36.38 8.23 14.60
N PHE A 400 36.84 7.75 15.76
CA PHE A 400 37.31 8.66 16.80
C PHE A 400 38.28 7.92 17.74
N GLY A 401 39.55 7.99 17.37
CA GLY A 401 40.65 7.68 18.27
C GLY A 401 40.91 8.89 19.17
N VAL A 402 40.66 8.69 20.46
CA VAL A 402 40.99 9.53 21.61
C VAL A 402 42.34 10.25 21.47
N VAL A 403 42.35 11.60 21.57
CA VAL A 403 43.45 12.37 22.16
C VAL A 403 42.89 13.61 22.87
N ILE A 404 42.65 13.52 24.18
CA ILE A 404 42.75 14.67 25.09
C ILE A 404 43.51 14.22 26.33
N VAL A 405 44.79 14.57 26.41
CA VAL A 405 45.51 14.70 27.68
C VAL A 405 46.21 16.05 27.68
N LEU A 406 45.74 16.88 28.61
CA LEU A 406 46.27 18.16 29.07
C LEU A 406 47.71 18.04 29.56
N LEU A 407 48.48 19.14 29.48
CA LEU A 407 49.25 19.62 30.64
C LEU A 407 49.68 21.09 30.50
N ARG A 408 49.12 21.92 31.39
CA ARG A 408 49.65 23.23 31.79
C ARG A 408 50.88 23.04 32.69
N ARG A 409 51.97 23.73 32.36
CA ARG A 409 53.02 24.32 33.25
C ARG A 409 54.11 24.81 32.28
N GLY A 410 54.67 26.01 32.33
CA GLY A 410 54.62 27.14 33.23
C GLY A 410 55.76 28.08 32.78
N GLY A 411 55.53 29.39 32.87
CA GLY A 411 56.53 30.47 32.92
C GLY A 411 57.69 30.48 31.91
N SER A 412 57.77 31.52 31.08
CA SER A 412 58.71 32.63 31.34
C SER A 412 58.68 33.66 30.20
N ARG A 413 58.37 34.89 30.60
CA ARG A 413 58.94 36.18 30.18
C ARG A 413 59.95 36.18 29.02
N ASN A 414 59.68 37.09 28.09
CA ASN A 414 60.53 38.09 27.41
C ASN A 414 60.24 38.06 25.90
N ASP A 415 60.31 39.12 25.12
CA ASP A 415 60.46 40.58 25.24
C ASP A 415 60.50 41.05 23.78
N SER A 416 60.13 42.30 23.46
CA SER A 416 60.30 43.00 22.16
C SER A 416 59.62 42.37 20.91
N GLY A 417 58.98 43.08 19.98
CA GLY A 417 59.26 44.38 19.36
C GLY A 417 59.28 44.17 17.82
N PHE A 418 58.83 45.18 17.06
CA PHE A 418 58.76 45.31 15.57
C PHE A 418 57.48 44.74 14.90
N GLU A 419 56.61 45.57 14.31
CA GLU A 419 56.68 46.23 12.98
C GLU A 419 56.95 45.20 11.87
N LEU A 420 56.10 45.02 10.84
CA LEU A 420 55.34 45.97 10.01
C LEU A 420 53.95 45.43 9.63
#